data_AF-A0A379E7Z5-F1
#
_entry.id   AF-A0A379E7Z5-F1
#
_cell.length_a   1.000
_cell.length_b   1.000
_cell.length_c   1.000
_cell.angle_alpha   90.00
_cell.angle_beta   90.00
_cell.angle_gamma   90.00
#
_symmetry.space_group_name_H-M   'P 1'
#
loop_
_entity.id
_entity.type
_entity.pdbx_description
1 polymer ?
#
loop_
_entity_poly.entity_id
_entity_poly.type
_entity_poly.pdbx_seq_one_letter_code
_entity_poly.pdbx_strand_id
1 'polypeptide(L)'
;MSKHLTDSERLRILEEYLVSSQSKYAIAKKYRIAQCLINDWLRKFGLEDKIPQDPMKTSPVSKSDLTLKEREELERLRQENRLLKTKLKRESLGHEAYKLLVELAEETYGIEIRKNSEAK
;
A
#
# COMPACT_ATOMS: atom_id res chain seq x y z
N MET A 1 -21.91 -20.47 29.09
CA MET A 1 -20.45 -20.61 29.30
C MET A 1 -19.73 -19.68 28.33
N SER A 2 -19.04 -18.65 28.83
CA SER A 2 -18.22 -17.77 27.98
C SER A 2 -16.91 -18.49 27.66
N LYS A 3 -16.74 -18.94 26.42
CA LYS A 3 -15.44 -19.44 25.96
C LYS A 3 -14.53 -18.22 25.78
N HIS A 4 -13.53 -18.07 26.63
CA HIS A 4 -12.52 -17.04 26.46
C HIS A 4 -11.66 -17.40 25.25
N LEU A 5 -11.97 -16.82 24.09
CA LEU A 5 -11.12 -16.92 22.90
C LEU A 5 -9.89 -16.03 23.05
N THR A 6 -8.72 -16.56 22.73
CA THR A 6 -7.45 -15.81 22.65
C THR A 6 -7.43 -14.90 21.43
N ASP A 7 -6.58 -13.87 21.43
CA ASP A 7 -6.49 -12.95 20.29
C ASP A 7 -6.01 -13.64 19.01
N SER A 8 -5.16 -14.66 19.12
CA SER A 8 -4.74 -15.49 17.98
C SER A 8 -5.89 -16.27 17.35
N GLU A 9 -6.78 -16.84 18.17
CA GLU A 9 -7.98 -17.54 17.67
C GLU A 9 -8.98 -16.57 17.03
N ARG A 10 -9.13 -15.36 17.59
CA ARG A 10 -9.98 -14.30 17.01
C ARG A 10 -9.47 -13.90 15.63
N LEU A 11 -8.15 -13.69 15.51
CA LEU A 11 -7.50 -13.35 14.23
C LEU A 11 -7.69 -14.45 13.19
N ARG A 12 -7.52 -15.73 13.56
CA ARG A 12 -7.75 -16.85 12.63
C ARG A 12 -9.20 -16.91 12.12
N ILE A 13 -10.17 -16.61 12.99
CA ILE A 13 -11.59 -16.56 12.60
C ILE A 13 -11.84 -15.38 11.66
N LEU A 14 -11.23 -14.22 11.92
CA LEU A 14 -11.33 -13.06 11.05
C LEU A 14 -10.67 -13.30 9.69
N GLU A 15 -9.51 -13.94 9.66
CA GLU A 15 -8.83 -14.34 8.42
C GLU A 15 -9.72 -15.27 7.58
N GLU A 16 -10.32 -16.30 8.19
CA GLU A 16 -11.28 -17.15 7.48
C GLU A 16 -12.48 -16.35 6.97
N TYR A 17 -13.01 -15.42 7.77
CA TYR A 17 -14.09 -14.55 7.33
C TYR A 17 -13.69 -13.68 6.14
N LEU A 18 -12.50 -13.08 6.14
CA LEU A 18 -12.05 -12.18 5.08
C LEU A 18 -11.71 -12.93 3.78
N VAL A 19 -11.16 -14.15 3.88
CA VAL A 19 -10.80 -14.99 2.73
C VAL A 19 -12.03 -15.69 2.13
N SER A 20 -12.98 -16.11 2.97
CA SER A 20 -14.17 -16.85 2.50
C SER A 20 -15.25 -15.92 1.94
N SER A 21 -16.14 -16.45 1.11
CA SER A 21 -17.37 -15.77 0.67
C SER A 21 -18.52 -15.85 1.69
N GLN A 22 -18.27 -16.36 2.91
CA GLN A 22 -19.30 -16.59 3.92
C GLN A 22 -19.77 -15.31 4.60
N SER A 23 -21.06 -15.19 4.91
CA SER A 23 -21.55 -14.04 5.70
C SER A 23 -21.03 -14.10 7.15
N LYS A 24 -21.05 -12.95 7.85
CA LYS A 24 -20.72 -12.89 9.28
C LYS A 24 -21.57 -13.86 10.10
N TYR A 25 -22.85 -14.00 9.75
CA TYR A 25 -23.76 -14.95 10.39
C TYR A 25 -23.29 -16.40 10.22
N ALA A 26 -22.85 -16.78 9.02
CA ALA A 26 -22.35 -18.14 8.76
C ALA A 26 -21.08 -18.45 9.56
N ILE A 27 -20.11 -17.53 9.60
CA ILE A 27 -18.89 -17.66 10.42
C ILE A 27 -19.24 -17.69 11.91
N ALA A 28 -20.12 -16.79 12.37
CA ALA A 28 -20.56 -16.74 13.76
C ALA A 28 -21.22 -18.06 14.19
N LYS A 29 -22.08 -18.63 13.33
CA LYS A 29 -22.71 -19.93 13.55
C LYS A 29 -21.69 -21.07 13.57
N LYS A 30 -20.70 -21.06 12.66
CA LYS A 30 -19.62 -22.07 12.60
C LYS A 30 -18.83 -22.12 13.89
N TYR A 31 -18.45 -20.97 14.41
CA TYR A 31 -17.62 -20.85 15.62
C TYR A 31 -18.43 -20.74 16.92
N ARG A 32 -19.77 -20.77 16.84
CA ARG A 32 -20.70 -20.60 17.97
C ARG A 32 -20.42 -19.32 18.77
N ILE A 33 -20.12 -18.24 18.06
CA ILE A 33 -19.87 -16.91 18.61
C ILE A 33 -21.01 -15.97 18.23
N ALA A 34 -21.18 -14.87 18.97
CA ALA A 34 -22.12 -13.84 18.59
C ALA A 34 -21.59 -13.05 17.38
N GLN A 35 -22.47 -12.73 16.43
CA GLN A 35 -22.10 -12.00 15.22
C GLN A 35 -21.51 -10.60 15.51
N CYS A 36 -21.93 -9.96 16.61
CA CYS A 36 -21.38 -8.66 17.04
C CYS A 36 -19.88 -8.73 17.35
N LEU A 37 -19.38 -9.86 17.86
CA LEU A 37 -17.97 -10.03 18.21
C LEU A 37 -17.06 -9.92 16.98
N ILE A 38 -17.54 -10.33 15.80
CA ILE A 38 -16.79 -10.18 14.55
C ILE A 38 -16.56 -8.69 14.25
N ASN A 39 -17.58 -7.85 14.44
CA ASN A 39 -17.44 -6.40 14.25
C ASN A 39 -16.51 -5.78 15.31
N ASP A 40 -16.62 -6.24 16.55
CA ASP A 40 -15.76 -5.76 17.65
C ASP A 40 -14.30 -6.11 17.41
N TRP A 41 -14.02 -7.31 16.90
CA TRP A 41 -12.66 -7.73 16.58
C TRP A 41 -12.11 -7.02 15.33
N LEU A 42 -12.90 -6.86 14.26
CA LEU A 42 -12.49 -6.06 13.10
C LEU A 42 -12.07 -4.64 13.52
N ARG A 43 -12.85 -4.00 14.40
CA ARG A 43 -12.53 -2.69 14.96
C ARG A 43 -11.29 -2.74 15.87
N LYS A 44 -11.18 -3.74 16.74
CA LYS A 44 -10.04 -3.91 17.66
C LYS A 44 -8.72 -4.08 16.90
N PHE A 45 -8.72 -4.82 15.79
CA PHE A 45 -7.53 -5.12 15.00
C PHE A 45 -7.32 -4.17 13.81
N GLY A 46 -8.20 -3.19 13.60
CA GLY A 46 -8.09 -2.22 12.50
C GLY A 46 -8.25 -2.84 11.11
N LEU A 47 -9.04 -3.92 10.99
CA LEU A 47 -9.27 -4.62 9.73
C LEU A 47 -10.55 -4.09 9.05
N GLU A 48 -10.45 -3.86 7.74
CA GLU A 48 -11.61 -3.48 6.93
C GLU A 48 -12.54 -4.68 6.70
N ASP A 49 -13.84 -4.42 6.77
CA ASP A 49 -14.86 -5.42 6.49
C ASP A 49 -15.02 -5.59 4.97
N LYS A 50 -15.16 -6.83 4.51
CA LYS A 50 -15.39 -7.14 3.09
C LYS A 50 -16.76 -6.65 2.59
N ILE A 51 -17.69 -6.39 3.50
CA ILE A 51 -18.98 -5.76 3.18
C ILE A 51 -18.87 -4.30 3.60
N PRO A 52 -18.89 -3.33 2.65
CA PRO A 52 -18.97 -1.93 2.99
C PRO A 52 -20.18 -1.70 3.90
N GLN A 53 -19.95 -1.42 5.17
CA GLN A 53 -21.01 -0.94 6.05
C GLN A 53 -21.32 0.48 5.57
N ASP A 54 -22.55 0.70 5.11
CA ASP A 54 -23.05 2.01 4.75
C ASP A 54 -22.74 2.98 5.91
N PRO A 55 -21.95 4.06 5.69
CA PRO A 55 -21.37 4.86 6.78
C PRO A 55 -22.39 5.70 7.58
N MET A 56 -23.68 5.39 7.44
CA MET A 56 -24.79 6.20 7.88
C MET A 56 -25.19 5.97 9.35
N LYS A 57 -24.28 5.58 10.27
CA LYS A 57 -24.53 5.63 11.74
C LYS A 57 -23.25 5.83 12.57
N THR A 58 -22.54 6.93 12.36
CA THR A 58 -21.63 7.49 13.40
C THR A 58 -21.73 9.01 13.38
N SER A 59 -21.99 9.61 14.54
CA SER A 59 -22.08 11.05 14.84
C SER A 59 -21.11 11.94 14.04
N PRO A 60 -21.51 13.17 13.63
CA PRO A 60 -20.69 14.07 12.84
C PRO A 60 -19.69 14.81 13.73
N VAL A 61 -18.51 14.24 13.93
CA VAL A 61 -17.32 15.02 14.27
C VAL A 61 -16.43 15.04 13.04
N SER A 62 -16.48 16.16 12.31
CA SER A 62 -15.57 16.65 11.26
C SER A 62 -14.85 15.63 10.36
N LYS A 63 -15.57 14.66 9.77
CA LYS A 63 -15.02 13.85 8.67
C LYS A 63 -14.64 14.73 7.46
N SER A 64 -15.36 15.84 7.23
CA SER A 64 -15.11 16.76 6.11
C SER A 64 -13.72 17.41 6.14
N ASP A 65 -13.24 17.81 7.32
CA ASP A 65 -11.97 18.55 7.46
C ASP A 65 -10.76 17.60 7.32
N LEU A 66 -10.90 16.38 7.84
CA LEU A 66 -9.90 15.33 7.65
C LEU A 66 -9.82 14.93 6.18
N THR A 67 -10.96 14.73 5.52
CA THR A 67 -10.98 14.37 4.09
C THR A 67 -10.50 15.49 3.16
N LEU A 68 -10.66 16.76 3.54
CA LEU A 68 -10.06 17.88 2.79
C LEU A 68 -8.54 17.88 2.90
N LYS A 69 -7.99 17.75 4.12
CA LYS A 69 -6.54 17.66 4.32
C LYS A 69 -5.92 16.45 3.62
N GLU A 70 -6.59 15.30 3.67
CA GLU A 70 -6.17 14.09 2.95
C GLU A 70 -6.16 14.30 1.44
N ARG A 71 -7.14 15.04 0.88
CA ARG A 71 -7.18 15.39 -0.54
C ARG A 71 -6.06 16.35 -0.95
N GLU A 72 -5.82 17.39 -0.16
CA GLU A 72 -4.74 18.35 -0.40
C GLU A 72 -3.37 17.66 -0.37
N GLU A 73 -3.15 16.79 0.60
CA GLU A 73 -1.90 16.04 0.72
C GLU A 73 -1.72 15.07 -0.45
N LEU A 74 -2.78 14.38 -0.85
CA LEU A 74 -2.75 13.50 -2.02
C LEU A 74 -2.40 14.26 -3.31
N GLU A 75 -2.92 15.48 -3.46
CA GLU A 75 -2.60 16.32 -4.61
C GLU A 75 -1.13 16.77 -4.59
N ARG A 76 -0.61 17.21 -3.44
CA ARG A 76 0.81 17.54 -3.28
C ARG A 76 1.72 16.36 -3.61
N LEU A 77 1.42 15.19 -3.06
CA LEU A 77 2.18 13.97 -3.35
C LEU A 77 2.15 13.61 -4.84
N ARG A 78 1.00 13.78 -5.51
CA ARG A 78 0.90 13.55 -6.97
C ARG A 78 1.73 14.55 -7.77
N GLN A 79 1.75 15.82 -7.37
CA GLN A 79 2.58 16.85 -8.02
C GLN A 79 4.07 16.55 -7.85
N GLU A 80 4.51 16.24 -6.63
CA GLU A 80 5.90 15.87 -6.35
C GLU A 80 6.32 14.63 -7.13
N ASN A 81 5.45 13.61 -7.20
CA ASN A 81 5.75 12.39 -7.96
C ASN A 81 5.92 12.68 -9.46
N ARG A 82 5.12 13.58 -10.04
CA ARG A 82 5.28 14.03 -11.43
C ARG A 82 6.62 14.75 -11.65
N LEU A 83 7.00 15.63 -10.74
CA LEU A 83 8.28 16.35 -10.80
C LEU A 83 9.46 15.38 -10.69
N LEU A 84 9.43 14.47 -9.73
CA LEU A 84 10.48 13.46 -9.53
C LEU A 84 10.63 12.55 -10.75
N LYS A 85 9.51 12.07 -11.32
CA LYS A 85 9.54 11.29 -12.57
C LYS A 85 10.16 12.05 -13.73
N THR A 86 9.88 13.35 -13.83
CA THR A 86 10.44 14.19 -14.89
C THR A 86 11.95 14.39 -14.73
N LYS A 87 12.40 14.67 -13.50
CA LYS A 87 13.83 14.75 -13.16
C LYS A 87 14.56 13.44 -13.45
N LEU A 88 13.98 12.32 -13.02
CA LEU A 88 14.53 10.99 -13.26
C LEU A 88 14.64 10.68 -14.75
N LYS A 89 13.62 11.03 -15.54
CA LYS A 89 13.66 10.85 -17.00
C LYS A 89 14.74 11.70 -17.67
N ARG A 90 14.93 12.94 -17.20
CA ARG A 90 16.00 13.82 -17.72
C ARG A 90 17.39 13.24 -17.39
N GLU A 91 17.58 12.81 -16.16
CA GLU A 91 18.87 12.26 -15.69
C GLU A 91 19.21 10.97 -16.42
N SER A 92 18.24 10.05 -16.55
CA SER A 92 18.44 8.80 -17.30
C SER A 92 18.77 9.03 -18.77
N LEU A 93 18.07 9.95 -19.44
CA LEU A 93 18.38 10.31 -20.82
C LEU A 93 19.78 10.93 -20.94
N GLY A 94 20.16 11.79 -19.99
CA GLY A 94 21.51 12.37 -19.94
C GLY A 94 22.57 11.28 -19.77
N HIS A 95 22.37 10.37 -18.83
CA HIS A 95 23.27 9.23 -18.59
C HIS A 95 23.41 8.34 -19.84
N GLU A 96 22.31 8.05 -20.53
CA GLU A 96 22.32 7.28 -21.77
C GLU A 96 23.06 8.00 -22.90
N ALA A 97 22.83 9.30 -23.06
CA ALA A 97 23.56 10.12 -24.03
C ALA A 97 25.07 10.15 -23.75
N TYR A 98 25.47 10.31 -22.48
CA TYR A 98 26.88 10.23 -22.09
C TYR A 98 27.49 8.87 -22.39
N LYS A 99 26.76 7.78 -22.09
CA LYS A 99 27.20 6.42 -22.37
C LYS A 99 27.47 6.22 -23.86
N LEU A 100 26.57 6.68 -24.73
CA LEU A 100 26.70 6.60 -26.18
C LEU A 100 27.86 7.45 -26.71
N LEU A 101 28.06 8.66 -26.18
CA LEU A 101 29.20 9.51 -26.56
C LEU A 101 30.53 8.86 -26.23
N VAL A 102 30.62 8.20 -25.08
CA VAL A 102 31.81 7.45 -24.67
C VAL A 102 32.06 6.28 -25.61
N GLU A 103 31.02 5.48 -25.94
CA GLU A 103 31.14 4.37 -26.88
C GLU A 103 31.61 4.85 -28.25
N LEU A 104 31.03 5.93 -28.78
CA LEU A 104 31.42 6.50 -30.06
C LEU A 104 32.88 6.99 -30.05
N ALA A 105 33.33 7.62 -28.96
CA ALA A 105 34.70 8.11 -28.82
C ALA A 105 35.72 6.97 -28.79
N GLU A 106 35.40 5.89 -28.08
CA GLU A 106 36.24 4.68 -28.00
C GLU A 106 36.28 3.95 -29.36
N GLU A 107 35.12 3.75 -30.01
CA GLU A 107 35.02 3.02 -31.28
C GLU A 107 35.62 3.78 -32.47
N THR A 108 35.39 5.09 -32.57
CA THR A 108 35.76 5.89 -33.75
C THR A 108 37.16 6.47 -33.63
N TYR A 109 37.56 6.90 -32.43
CA TYR A 109 38.79 7.65 -32.21
C TYR A 109 39.79 6.92 -31.32
N GLY A 110 39.45 5.77 -30.74
CA GLY A 110 40.33 5.01 -29.84
C GLY A 110 40.69 5.76 -28.56
N ILE A 111 39.87 6.74 -28.17
CA ILE A 111 40.10 7.52 -26.94
C ILE A 111 39.49 6.76 -25.78
N GLU A 112 40.33 6.14 -24.94
CA GLU A 112 39.87 5.46 -23.73
C GLU A 112 39.38 6.48 -22.69
N ILE A 113 38.07 6.49 -22.44
CA ILE A 113 37.43 7.38 -21.45
C ILE A 113 36.94 6.57 -20.25
N ARG A 114 36.52 5.31 -20.47
CA ARG A 114 36.15 4.41 -19.37
C ARG A 114 37.38 4.00 -18.57
N LYS A 115 37.19 3.92 -17.25
CA LYS A 115 38.22 3.38 -16.37
C LYS A 115 38.23 1.86 -16.49
N ASN A 116 39.25 1.29 -17.12
CA ASN A 116 39.47 -0.15 -17.12
C ASN A 116 39.64 -0.60 -15.66
N SER A 117 38.66 -1.35 -15.16
CA SER A 117 38.66 -1.85 -13.77
C SER A 117 39.58 -3.05 -13.58
N GLU A 118 40.49 -3.32 -14.52
CA GLU A 118 41.60 -4.25 -14.38
C GLU A 118 42.74 -3.60 -13.59
N ALA A 119 42.50 -3.31 -12.32
CA ALA A 119 43.59 -3.21 -11.34
C ALA A 119 43.66 -4.57 -10.64
N LYS A 120 44.64 -5.38 -11.07
CA LYS A 120 44.96 -6.70 -10.53
C LYS A 120 45.71 -6.59 -9.21
#